data_AF-A0A7S0RDA4-F1
#
_entry.id   AF-A0A7S0RDA4-F1
#
_cell.length_a   1.000
_cell.length_b   1.000
_cell.length_c   1.000
_cell.angle_alpha   90.00
_cell.angle_beta   90.00
_cell.angle_gamma   90.00
#
_symmetry.space_group_name_H-M   'P 1'
#
loop_
_entity.id
_entity.type
_entity.pdbx_description
1 polymer ?
#
loop_
_entity_poly.entity_id
_entity_poly.type
_entity_poly.pdbx_seq_one_letter_code
_entity_poly.pdbx_strand_id
1 'polypeptide(L)'
;FEVEKMTPDFTRPDKVMAYKQAAMDFDQECLVFDIGSHSVKAGFAKEDVPSLHFNTLVADTFPLHGMRPGAKQHALVGMVSPTVRWEGEKSGVRQPVRRGVITDFDDYEQICWHVMNTL
;
A
#
# COMPACT_ATOMS: atom_id res chain seq x y z
N PHE A 1 10.16 -30.50 -1.35
CA PHE A 1 9.04 -30.09 -2.20
C PHE A 1 9.26 -28.64 -2.56
N GLU A 2 9.76 -28.41 -3.76
CA GLU A 2 10.03 -27.07 -4.28
C GLU A 2 8.68 -26.51 -4.72
N VAL A 3 8.14 -25.56 -3.97
CA VAL A 3 6.96 -24.82 -4.40
C VAL A 3 7.45 -23.96 -5.56
N GLU A 4 7.26 -24.44 -6.79
CA GLU A 4 7.38 -23.60 -7.97
C GLU A 4 6.60 -22.32 -7.67
N LYS A 5 7.30 -21.18 -7.68
CA LYS A 5 6.71 -19.86 -7.54
C LYS A 5 5.83 -19.62 -8.76
N MET A 6 4.62 -20.15 -8.69
CA MET A 6 3.63 -20.03 -9.74
C MET A 6 3.16 -18.58 -9.70
N THR A 7 3.73 -17.74 -10.56
CA THR A 7 3.26 -16.37 -10.72
C THR A 7 1.80 -16.44 -11.19
N PRO A 8 0.86 -15.84 -10.46
CA PRO A 8 -0.54 -15.98 -10.81
C PRO A 8 -0.85 -15.27 -12.13
N ASP A 9 -1.31 -16.06 -13.10
CA ASP A 9 -1.79 -15.56 -14.39
C ASP A 9 -3.31 -15.40 -14.34
N PHE A 10 -3.76 -14.21 -13.97
CA PHE A 10 -5.17 -13.85 -13.84
C PHE A 10 -5.88 -13.62 -15.19
N THR A 11 -5.16 -13.72 -16.31
CA THR A 11 -5.77 -13.56 -17.65
C THR A 11 -6.46 -14.83 -18.14
N ARG A 12 -6.26 -15.95 -17.43
CA ARG A 12 -6.77 -17.27 -17.77
C ARG A 12 -7.83 -17.74 -16.76
N PRO A 13 -9.11 -17.85 -17.17
CA PRO A 13 -10.21 -18.20 -16.26
C PRO A 13 -10.04 -19.56 -15.56
N ASP A 14 -9.44 -20.53 -16.26
CA ASP A 14 -9.13 -21.86 -15.74
C ASP A 14 -8.11 -21.81 -14.58
N LYS A 15 -7.15 -20.90 -14.65
CA LYS A 15 -6.17 -20.71 -13.57
C LYS A 15 -6.75 -19.96 -12.38
N VAL A 16 -7.68 -19.02 -12.60
CA VAL A 16 -8.37 -18.30 -11.51
C VAL A 16 -9.09 -19.27 -10.58
N MET A 17 -9.72 -20.31 -11.11
CA MET A 17 -10.40 -21.33 -10.31
C MET A 17 -9.41 -22.20 -9.52
N ALA A 18 -8.25 -22.54 -10.11
CA ALA A 18 -7.19 -23.25 -9.41
C ALA A 18 -6.59 -22.42 -8.25
N TYR A 19 -6.41 -21.10 -8.42
CA TYR A 19 -5.96 -20.23 -7.34
C TYR A 19 -6.99 -20.09 -6.22
N LYS A 20 -8.28 -20.03 -6.55
CA LYS A 20 -9.35 -20.04 -5.54
C LYS A 20 -9.33 -21.32 -4.73
N GLN A 21 -9.16 -22.48 -5.39
CA GLN A 21 -9.07 -23.77 -4.72
C GLN A 21 -7.84 -23.84 -3.83
N ALA A 22 -6.66 -23.42 -4.33
CA ALA A 22 -5.44 -23.38 -3.53
C ALA A 22 -5.57 -22.45 -2.31
N ALA A 23 -6.12 -21.25 -2.47
CA ALA A 23 -6.37 -20.34 -1.34
C ALA A 23 -7.31 -20.95 -0.28
N MET A 24 -8.32 -21.72 -0.72
CA MET A 24 -9.21 -22.48 0.18
C MET A 24 -8.48 -23.64 0.87
N ASP A 25 -7.58 -24.33 0.17
CA ASP A 25 -6.85 -25.49 0.69
C ASP A 25 -5.74 -25.09 1.68
N PHE A 26 -5.25 -23.84 1.64
CA PHE A 26 -4.20 -23.33 2.51
C PHE A 26 -4.69 -22.61 3.78
N ASP A 27 -6.01 -22.53 4.02
CA ASP A 27 -6.61 -21.71 5.09
C ASP A 27 -5.99 -20.29 5.15
N GLN A 28 -5.58 -19.77 3.99
CA GLN A 28 -4.91 -18.48 3.89
C GLN A 28 -5.97 -17.39 3.79
N GLU A 29 -6.00 -16.52 4.80
CA GLU A 29 -6.85 -15.33 4.76
C GLU A 29 -6.39 -14.40 3.63
N CYS A 30 -7.34 -14.06 2.75
CA CYS A 30 -7.05 -13.17 1.63
C CYS A 30 -7.01 -11.73 2.13
N LEU A 31 -5.94 -11.01 1.85
CA LEU A 31 -5.89 -9.57 2.08
C LEU A 31 -6.70 -8.84 0.99
N VAL A 32 -7.60 -7.94 1.39
CA VAL A 32 -8.34 -7.04 0.51
C VAL A 32 -7.70 -5.66 0.58
N PHE A 33 -7.39 -5.08 -0.59
CA PHE A 33 -6.68 -3.81 -0.68
C PHE A 33 -7.35 -2.87 -1.68
N ASP A 34 -8.00 -1.82 -1.19
CA ASP A 34 -8.62 -0.76 -1.98
C ASP A 34 -7.77 0.52 -1.87
N ILE A 35 -7.11 0.90 -2.97
CA ILE A 35 -6.24 2.07 -3.05
C ILE A 35 -6.90 3.12 -3.94
N GLY A 36 -7.63 4.03 -3.31
CA GLY A 36 -8.16 5.22 -3.96
C GLY A 36 -7.10 6.32 -4.08
N SER A 37 -7.42 7.38 -4.82
CA SER A 37 -6.55 8.57 -4.89
C SER A 37 -6.46 9.33 -3.56
N HIS A 38 -7.48 9.25 -2.71
CA HIS A 38 -7.55 10.01 -1.47
C HIS A 38 -7.30 9.17 -0.23
N SER A 39 -7.80 7.93 -0.23
CA SER A 39 -7.63 7.03 0.88
C SER A 39 -7.37 5.60 0.45
N VAL A 40 -6.76 4.90 1.38
CA VAL A 40 -6.44 3.49 1.35
C VAL A 40 -7.28 2.79 2.39
N LYS A 41 -7.91 1.68 2.01
CA LYS A 41 -8.63 0.78 2.92
C LYS A 41 -8.11 -0.63 2.74
N ALA A 42 -7.76 -1.29 3.83
CA ALA A 42 -7.27 -2.66 3.81
C ALA A 42 -7.79 -3.45 5.01
N GLY A 43 -7.89 -4.76 4.83
CA GLY A 43 -8.34 -5.71 5.85
C GLY A 43 -8.35 -7.13 5.30
N PHE A 44 -8.53 -8.11 6.17
CA PHE A 44 -8.67 -9.50 5.74
C PHE A 44 -10.08 -9.74 5.19
N ALA A 45 -10.19 -10.62 4.19
CA ALA A 45 -11.46 -11.00 3.61
C ALA A 45 -12.37 -11.58 4.69
N LYS A 46 -13.67 -11.26 4.62
CA LYS A 46 -14.73 -11.60 5.59
C LYS A 46 -14.82 -10.67 6.82
N GLU A 47 -13.94 -9.69 6.98
CA GLU A 47 -14.14 -8.62 7.96
C GLU A 47 -15.30 -7.70 7.54
N ASP A 48 -16.10 -7.24 8.51
CA ASP A 48 -17.26 -6.35 8.26
C ASP A 48 -16.85 -4.92 7.90
N VAL A 49 -15.66 -4.49 8.36
CA VAL A 49 -15.09 -3.15 8.17
C VAL A 49 -13.60 -3.25 7.89
N PRO A 50 -12.99 -2.31 7.16
CA PRO A 50 -11.54 -2.32 6.95
C PRO A 50 -10.80 -2.13 8.27
N SER A 51 -9.85 -3.01 8.55
CA SER A 51 -8.96 -2.94 9.71
C SER A 51 -7.96 -1.77 9.64
N LEU A 52 -7.64 -1.30 8.43
CA LEU A 52 -6.72 -0.19 8.20
C LEU A 52 -7.34 0.83 7.25
N HIS A 53 -7.32 2.12 7.64
CA HIS A 53 -7.79 3.24 6.83
C HIS A 53 -6.89 4.47 7.01
N PHE A 54 -6.30 4.96 5.92
CA PHE A 54 -5.43 6.14 5.93
C PHE A 54 -5.44 6.88 4.59
N ASN A 55 -4.82 8.06 4.52
CA ASN A 55 -4.77 8.85 3.28
C ASN A 55 -3.72 8.30 2.30
N THR A 56 -3.98 8.36 0.99
CA THR A 56 -3.04 7.89 -0.06
C THR A 56 -1.91 8.90 -0.29
N LEU A 57 -1.14 9.15 0.75
CA LEU A 57 -0.08 10.16 0.80
C LEU A 57 1.19 9.56 1.38
N VAL A 58 2.31 9.98 0.80
CA VAL A 58 3.66 9.59 1.19
C VAL A 58 4.44 10.87 1.42
N ALA A 59 5.18 10.96 2.52
CA ALA A 59 6.01 12.12 2.79
C ALA A 59 7.41 11.69 3.19
N ASP A 60 8.43 12.36 2.69
CA ASP A 60 9.78 12.16 3.22
C ASP A 60 9.84 12.71 4.65
N THR A 61 10.43 11.97 5.58
CA THR A 61 10.79 12.58 6.87
C THR A 61 11.82 13.67 6.62
N PHE A 62 11.45 14.94 6.87
CA PHE A 62 12.44 16.01 6.97
C PHE A 62 13.45 15.63 8.05
N PRO A 63 14.76 15.90 7.85
CA PRO A 63 15.74 15.68 8.89
C PRO A 63 15.31 16.47 10.14
N LEU A 64 15.06 15.77 11.24
CA LEU A 64 15.14 16.40 12.55
C LEU A 64 16.50 17.09 12.62
N HIS A 65 16.54 18.33 13.12
CA HIS A 65 17.76 19.13 13.24
C HIS A 65 18.89 18.25 13.82
N GLY A 66 19.91 17.93 13.01
CA GLY A 66 21.06 17.10 13.41
C GLY A 66 21.24 15.76 12.68
N MET A 67 20.35 15.35 11.77
CA MET A 67 20.55 14.14 10.97
C MET A 67 21.58 14.35 9.84
N ARG A 68 22.49 13.39 9.67
CA ARG A 68 23.61 13.49 8.72
C ARG A 68 23.12 13.53 7.26
N PRO A 69 23.74 14.33 6.37
CA PRO A 69 23.46 14.29 4.94
C PRO A 69 23.69 12.88 4.39
N GLY A 70 22.69 12.29 3.72
CA GLY A 70 22.80 10.98 3.06
C GLY A 70 22.19 9.78 3.80
N ALA A 71 21.60 9.96 4.98
CA ALA A 71 20.74 8.93 5.56
C ALA A 71 19.47 8.77 4.69
N LYS A 72 19.14 7.54 4.26
CA LYS A 72 17.86 7.27 3.59
C LYS A 72 16.74 7.73 4.53
N GLN A 73 15.95 8.69 4.06
CA GLN A 73 14.80 9.17 4.81
C GLN A 73 13.75 8.07 4.79
N HIS A 74 13.15 7.79 5.95
CA HIS A 74 11.97 6.93 5.98
C HIS A 74 10.80 7.75 5.45
N ALA A 75 9.92 7.11 4.68
CA ALA A 75 8.69 7.78 4.31
C ALA A 75 7.61 7.54 5.35
N LEU A 76 6.85 8.58 5.63
CA LEU A 76 5.63 8.50 6.42
C LEU A 76 4.47 8.26 5.46
N VAL A 77 3.78 7.14 5.65
CA VAL A 77 2.60 6.76 4.88
C VAL A 77 1.35 7.11 5.70
N GLY A 78 0.38 7.74 5.06
CA GLY A 78 -0.96 7.96 5.65
C GLY A 78 -1.08 9.08 6.68
N MET A 79 0.03 9.60 7.19
CA MET A 79 0.03 10.74 8.11
C MET A 79 0.07 12.06 7.36
N VAL A 80 -1.01 12.83 7.51
CA VAL A 80 -0.94 14.29 7.42
C VAL A 80 -1.60 14.81 8.67
N SER A 81 -0.87 15.60 9.47
CA SER A 81 -1.51 16.33 10.56
C SER A 81 -2.71 17.11 10.00
N PRO A 82 -3.86 17.18 10.68
CA PRO A 82 -4.98 18.02 10.25
C PRO A 82 -4.60 19.51 10.11
N THR A 83 -3.46 19.92 10.69
CA THR A 83 -2.89 21.27 10.52
C THR A 83 -1.98 21.43 9.30
N VAL A 84 -1.49 20.33 8.72
CA VAL A 84 -0.70 20.36 7.48
C VAL A 84 -1.70 20.39 6.33
N ARG A 85 -2.09 21.61 5.94
CA ARG A 85 -2.77 21.82 4.67
C ARG A 85 -1.86 21.32 3.55
N TRP A 86 -2.45 20.58 2.61
CA TRP A 86 -1.85 20.25 1.33
C TRP A 86 -1.57 21.56 0.58
N GLU A 87 -0.43 22.21 0.87
CA GLU A 87 0.08 23.35 0.09
C GLU A 87 0.99 22.82 -1.03
N GLY A 88 0.41 22.00 -1.92
CA GLY A 88 1.07 21.51 -3.13
C GLY A 88 2.43 20.83 -2.88
N GLU A 89 3.34 20.95 -3.86
CA GLU A 89 4.65 20.28 -3.89
C GLU A 89 5.66 20.75 -2.83
N LYS A 90 5.37 21.83 -2.08
CA LYS A 90 6.35 22.45 -1.17
C LYS A 90 6.57 21.72 0.15
N SER A 91 5.71 20.77 0.51
CA SER A 91 5.73 20.11 1.82
C SER A 91 6.42 18.74 1.82
N GLY A 92 7.02 18.31 0.71
CA GLY A 92 7.58 16.94 0.60
C GLY A 92 6.52 15.84 0.67
N VAL A 93 5.23 16.21 0.69
CA VAL A 93 4.08 15.30 0.66
C VAL A 93 3.71 15.03 -0.80
N ARG A 94 3.73 13.76 -1.17
CA ARG A 94 3.46 13.25 -2.50
C ARG A 94 2.17 12.41 -2.50
N GLN A 95 1.54 12.34 -3.66
CA GLN A 95 0.31 11.59 -3.90
C GLN A 95 0.53 10.63 -5.07
N PRO A 96 0.87 9.36 -4.80
CA PRO A 96 1.27 8.40 -5.84
C PRO A 96 0.10 7.90 -6.69
N VAL A 97 -1.15 8.12 -6.27
CA VAL A 97 -2.35 7.76 -7.04
C VAL A 97 -3.18 9.00 -7.29
N ARG A 98 -3.33 9.40 -8.55
CA ARG A 98 -4.09 10.59 -8.96
C ARG A 98 -5.15 10.21 -9.97
N ARG A 99 -6.40 10.60 -9.72
CA ARG A 99 -7.56 10.30 -10.60
C ARG A 99 -7.69 8.80 -10.91
N GLY A 100 -7.41 7.95 -9.91
CA GLY A 100 -7.43 6.49 -10.04
C GLY A 100 -6.22 5.88 -10.77
N VAL A 101 -5.22 6.69 -11.15
CA VAL A 101 -4.03 6.23 -11.88
C VAL A 101 -2.81 6.33 -10.99
N ILE A 102 -2.01 5.26 -10.95
CA ILE A 102 -0.70 5.27 -10.28
C ILE A 102 0.24 6.15 -11.10
N THR A 103 0.74 7.23 -10.49
CA THR A 103 1.66 8.20 -11.10
C THR A 103 3.10 8.07 -10.61
N ASP A 104 3.31 7.41 -9.46
CA ASP A 104 4.62 7.16 -8.87
C ASP A 104 4.63 5.74 -8.28
N PHE A 105 5.40 4.84 -8.89
CA PHE A 105 5.48 3.44 -8.47
C PHE A 105 6.35 3.25 -7.22
N ASP A 106 7.34 4.11 -6.98
CA ASP A 106 8.24 4.01 -5.83
C ASP A 106 7.48 4.38 -4.55
N ASP A 107 6.69 5.45 -4.59
CA ASP A 107 5.80 5.84 -3.49
C ASP A 107 4.61 4.88 -3.34
N TYR A 108 4.09 4.34 -4.44
CA TYR A 108 3.03 3.31 -4.38
C TYR A 108 3.50 2.02 -3.71
N GLU A 109 4.73 1.58 -4.01
CA GLU A 109 5.36 0.45 -3.33
C GLU A 109 5.43 0.69 -1.82
N GLN A 110 5.78 1.89 -1.37
CA GLN A 110 5.81 2.23 0.05
C GLN A 110 4.44 2.14 0.73
N ILE A 111 3.36 2.51 0.03
CA ILE A 111 1.99 2.29 0.51
C ILE A 111 1.70 0.79 0.67
N CYS A 112 2.10 -0.04 -0.30
CA CYS A 112 1.92 -1.49 -0.23
C CYS A 112 2.69 -2.09 0.94
N TRP A 113 3.95 -1.69 1.14
CA TRP A 113 4.77 -2.10 2.28
C TRP A 113 4.16 -1.69 3.62
N HIS A 114 3.57 -0.49 3.71
CA HIS A 114 2.91 -0.06 4.94
C HIS A 114 1.72 -0.96 5.28
N VAL A 115 0.88 -1.31 4.31
CA VAL A 115 -0.25 -2.22 4.52
C VAL A 115 0.23 -3.61 4.94
N MET A 116 1.18 -4.21 4.21
CA MET A 116 1.66 -5.58 4.48
C MET A 116 2.43 -5.74 5.80
N ASN A 117 2.97 -4.66 6.36
CA ASN A 117 3.65 -4.69 7.66
C ASN A 117 2.75 -4.28 8.83
N THR A 118 1.56 -3.75 8.55
CA THR A 118 0.60 -3.29 9.57
C THR A 118 -0.48 -4.33 9.83
N LEU A 119 -0.91 -5.05 8.79
CA LEU A 119 -1.86 -6.17 8.85
C LEU A 119 -1.12 -7.50 8.80
#